data_AF-A0A5C5PXT1-F1
#
_entry.id   AF-A0A5C5PXT1-F1
#
_cell.length_a   1.000
_cell.length_b   1.000
_cell.length_c   1.000
_cell.angle_alpha   90.00
_cell.angle_beta   90.00
_cell.angle_gamma   90.00
#
_symmetry.space_group_name_H-M   'P 1'
#
loop_
_entity.id
_entity.type
_entity.pdbx_description
1 polymer ?
#
loop_
_entity_poly.entity_id
_entity_poly.type
_entity_poly.pdbx_seq_one_letter_code
_entity_poly.pdbx_strand_id
1 'polypeptide(L)'
;MQIDLNNPQALTEAAVRDLLASASDDVHTQLRVTKNGVAYISAGVVGGVDIDELLFRLETWAAGSGYVGKVAASDGVWVMQIYNALNDNWPNPAFDYIDIY
;
A
#
# COMPACT_ATOMS: atom_id res chain seq x y z
N MET A 1 -4.69 5.28 8.55
CA MET A 1 -5.70 4.32 8.05
C MET A 1 -5.01 2.99 7.82
N GLN A 2 -5.74 1.87 7.89
CA GLN A 2 -5.19 0.53 7.63
C GLN A 2 -6.31 -0.42 7.21
N ILE A 3 -5.95 -1.47 6.46
CA ILE A 3 -6.88 -2.50 5.97
C ILE A 3 -6.46 -3.84 6.59
N ASP A 4 -7.39 -4.52 7.24
CA ASP A 4 -7.19 -5.88 7.75
C ASP A 4 -7.52 -6.90 6.65
N LEU A 5 -6.50 -7.42 5.98
CA LEU A 5 -6.61 -8.37 4.88
C LEU A 5 -7.03 -9.78 5.33
N ASN A 6 -7.08 -10.07 6.64
CA ASN A 6 -7.67 -11.32 7.12
C ASN A 6 -9.20 -11.30 7.03
N ASN A 7 -9.80 -10.10 6.97
CA ASN A 7 -11.22 -9.95 6.73
C ASN A 7 -11.48 -9.90 5.21
N PRO A 8 -12.11 -10.93 4.61
CA PRO A 8 -12.34 -10.99 3.16
C PRO A 8 -13.26 -9.88 2.64
N GLN A 9 -13.94 -9.13 3.51
CA GLN A 9 -14.78 -7.99 3.14
C GLN A 9 -14.07 -6.63 3.30
N ALA A 10 -12.87 -6.61 3.88
CA ALA A 10 -12.17 -5.35 4.15
C ALA A 10 -11.40 -4.82 2.94
N LEU A 11 -10.84 -5.71 2.10
CA LEU A 11 -10.16 -5.29 0.87
C LEU A 11 -11.20 -4.94 -0.19
N THR A 12 -11.41 -3.64 -0.40
CA THR A 12 -12.29 -3.09 -1.43
C THR A 12 -11.60 -1.89 -2.08
N GLU A 13 -11.98 -1.53 -3.31
CA GLU A 13 -11.49 -0.30 -3.96
C GLU A 13 -11.73 0.94 -3.07
N ALA A 14 -12.87 1.01 -2.38
CA ALA A 14 -13.17 2.12 -1.46
C ALA A 14 -12.17 2.17 -0.28
N ALA A 15 -11.85 1.03 0.31
CA ALA A 15 -10.84 0.97 1.37
C ALA A 15 -9.45 1.36 0.86
N VAL A 16 -9.10 1.00 -0.38
CA VAL A 16 -7.86 1.43 -1.02
C VAL A 16 -7.85 2.94 -1.27
N ARG A 17 -8.96 3.54 -1.72
CA ARG A 17 -9.09 5.00 -1.85
C ARG A 17 -8.86 5.69 -0.51
N ASP A 18 -9.52 5.22 0.54
CA ASP A 18 -9.37 5.78 1.88
C ASP A 18 -7.94 5.62 2.40
N LEU A 19 -7.29 4.50 2.09
CA LEU A 19 -5.90 4.25 2.45
C LEU A 19 -4.96 5.26 1.78
N LEU A 20 -5.04 5.40 0.45
CA LEU A 20 -4.24 6.35 -0.32
C LEU A 20 -4.50 7.79 0.13
N ALA A 21 -5.76 8.16 0.32
CA ALA A 21 -6.15 9.51 0.76
C ALA A 21 -5.65 9.86 2.17
N SER A 22 -5.33 8.86 3.00
CA SER A 22 -4.88 9.07 4.38
C SER A 22 -3.43 9.52 4.51
N ALA A 23 -2.62 9.39 3.46
CA ALA A 23 -1.20 9.73 3.46
C ALA A 23 -0.94 11.09 2.78
N SER A 24 0.10 11.79 3.25
CA SER A 24 0.62 12.98 2.58
C SER A 24 1.68 12.61 1.56
N ASP A 25 1.68 13.31 0.44
CA ASP A 25 2.69 13.21 -0.61
C ASP A 25 3.94 14.08 -0.32
N ASP A 26 4.01 14.73 0.84
CA ASP A 26 5.15 15.61 1.21
C ASP A 26 6.40 14.85 1.64
N VAL A 27 6.29 13.53 1.87
CA VAL A 27 7.40 12.66 2.31
C VAL A 27 7.41 11.37 1.51
N HIS A 28 8.55 10.67 1.48
CA HIS A 28 8.61 9.34 0.90
C HIS A 28 7.65 8.41 1.61
N THR A 29 6.84 7.70 0.83
CA THR A 29 5.87 6.74 1.34
C THR A 29 6.08 5.36 0.73
N GLN A 30 5.52 4.35 1.39
CA GLN A 30 5.52 2.99 0.90
C GLN A 30 4.29 2.28 1.45
N LEU A 31 3.56 1.57 0.60
CA LEU A 31 2.54 0.64 1.05
C LEU A 31 3.23 -0.61 1.58
N ARG A 32 2.91 -0.98 2.83
CA ARG A 32 3.47 -2.13 3.52
C ARG A 32 2.36 -3.05 4.00
N VAL A 33 2.63 -4.35 3.96
CA VAL A 33 1.75 -5.40 4.50
C VAL A 33 2.50 -6.19 5.54
N THR A 34 1.96 -6.27 6.74
CA THR A 34 2.56 -7.05 7.83
C THR A 34 2.29 -8.55 7.67
N LYS A 35 3.09 -9.40 8.32
CA LYS A 35 2.83 -10.85 8.42
C LYS A 35 1.47 -11.18 9.04
N ASN A 36 0.90 -10.26 9.82
CA ASN A 36 -0.42 -10.39 10.44
C ASN A 36 -1.56 -9.87 9.56
N GLY A 37 -1.32 -9.50 8.30
CA GLY A 37 -2.38 -9.12 7.36
C GLY A 37 -2.87 -7.70 7.49
N VAL A 38 -2.04 -6.78 7.98
CA VAL A 38 -2.38 -5.36 8.02
C VAL A 38 -1.69 -4.63 6.87
N ALA A 39 -2.46 -4.07 5.95
CA ALA A 39 -1.98 -3.15 4.92
C ALA A 39 -2.08 -1.70 5.40
N TYR A 40 -0.99 -0.94 5.27
CA TYR A 40 -0.92 0.46 5.68
C TYR A 40 0.06 1.26 4.81
N ILE A 41 -0.08 2.59 4.80
CA ILE A 41 0.93 3.48 4.22
C ILE A 41 1.93 3.86 5.31
N SER A 42 3.19 3.54 5.09
CA SER A 42 4.32 3.99 5.88
C SER A 42 4.84 5.32 5.32
N ALA A 43 4.93 6.35 6.16
CA ALA A 43 5.42 7.67 5.79
C ALA A 43 6.76 7.94 6.47
N GLY A 44 7.80 8.24 5.69
CA GLY A 44 9.16 8.50 6.16
C GLY A 44 10.01 7.25 6.45
N VAL A 45 9.38 6.10 6.71
CA VAL A 45 10.07 4.80 6.82
C VAL A 45 9.78 3.98 5.57
N VAL A 46 10.78 3.89 4.68
CA VAL A 46 10.65 3.29 3.35
C VAL A 46 11.85 2.38 3.01
N GLY A 47 11.81 1.71 1.86
CA GLY A 47 12.93 0.89 1.39
C GLY A 47 13.20 -0.32 2.30
N GLY A 48 14.46 -0.48 2.72
CA GLY A 48 14.92 -1.59 3.57
C GLY A 48 14.86 -1.34 5.07
N VAL A 49 14.21 -0.27 5.52
CA VAL A 49 14.12 0.10 6.96
C VAL A 49 12.89 -0.55 7.60
N ASP A 50 13.08 -1.15 8.78
CA ASP A 50 12.04 -1.78 9.61
C ASP A 50 11.18 -2.79 8.84
N ILE A 51 11.82 -3.78 8.22
CA ILE A 51 11.16 -4.75 7.33
C ILE A 51 10.93 -6.13 7.95
N ASP A 52 11.45 -6.40 9.16
CA ASP A 52 11.43 -7.74 9.76
C ASP A 52 10.01 -8.31 9.95
N GLU A 53 9.02 -7.47 10.24
CA GLU A 53 7.62 -7.87 10.46
C GLU A 53 6.74 -7.74 9.21
N LEU A 54 7.33 -7.34 8.08
CA LEU A 54 6.62 -7.23 6.82
C LEU A 54 6.54 -8.59 6.12
N LEU A 55 5.38 -8.84 5.52
CA LEU A 55 5.20 -9.93 4.57
C LEU A 55 5.67 -9.48 3.18
N PHE A 56 5.23 -8.30 2.75
CA PHE A 56 5.71 -7.63 1.55
C PHE A 56 5.54 -6.12 1.64
N ARG A 57 6.20 -5.42 0.72
CA ARG A 57 6.09 -3.97 0.52
C ARG A 57 6.13 -3.64 -0.97
N LEU A 58 5.44 -2.59 -1.35
CA LEU A 58 5.56 -2.04 -2.71
C LEU A 58 6.83 -1.21 -2.87
N GLU A 59 7.08 -0.72 -4.08
CA GLU A 59 8.12 0.25 -4.36
C GLU A 59 7.99 1.52 -3.49
N THR A 60 9.09 2.26 -3.36
CA THR A 60 9.04 3.53 -2.64
C THR A 60 8.42 4.59 -3.54
N TRP A 61 7.36 5.22 -3.06
CA TRP A 61 6.74 6.37 -3.70
C TRP A 61 7.44 7.65 -3.22
N ALA A 62 8.09 8.34 -4.16
CA ALA A 62 8.86 9.53 -3.87
C ALA A 62 7.95 10.69 -3.39
N ALA A 63 8.51 11.61 -2.60
CA ALA A 63 7.76 12.79 -2.17
C ALA A 63 7.42 13.63 -3.41
N GLY A 64 6.16 14.04 -3.54
CA GLY A 64 5.64 14.77 -4.69
C GLY A 64 5.40 13.90 -5.93
N SER A 65 5.40 12.57 -5.81
CA SER A 65 5.16 11.69 -6.96
C SER A 65 3.68 11.60 -7.35
N GLY A 66 2.77 12.01 -6.47
CA GLY A 66 1.33 11.93 -6.69
C GLY A 66 0.74 10.53 -6.52
N TYR A 67 1.47 9.57 -5.91
CA TYR A 67 0.99 8.20 -5.70
C TYR A 67 0.16 8.02 -4.43
N VAL A 68 0.15 9.03 -3.55
CA VAL A 68 -0.69 9.09 -2.34
C VAL A 68 -1.43 10.41 -2.24
N GLY A 69 -2.33 10.52 -1.28
CA GLY A 69 -3.18 11.67 -1.06
C GLY A 69 -4.45 11.66 -1.92
N LYS A 70 -5.23 12.74 -1.82
CA LYS A 70 -6.58 12.84 -2.42
C LYS A 70 -6.58 12.73 -3.95
N VAL A 71 -5.51 13.18 -4.60
CA VAL A 71 -5.37 13.10 -6.06
C VAL A 71 -5.22 11.65 -6.48
N ALA A 72 -4.26 10.92 -5.91
CA ALA A 72 -4.07 9.48 -6.14
C ALA A 72 -5.34 8.67 -5.83
N ALA A 73 -6.02 8.97 -4.71
CA ALA A 73 -7.26 8.30 -4.33
C ALA A 73 -8.44 8.56 -5.29
N SER A 74 -8.37 9.62 -6.10
CA SER A 74 -9.39 9.93 -7.11
C SER A 74 -9.12 9.22 -8.43
N ASP A 75 -7.89 8.78 -8.69
CA ASP A 75 -7.52 8.01 -9.89
C ASP A 75 -8.00 6.56 -9.75
N GLY A 76 -9.06 6.22 -10.50
CA GLY A 76 -9.64 4.87 -10.46
C GLY A 76 -8.73 3.79 -11.03
N VAL A 77 -7.86 4.13 -12.00
CA VAL A 77 -6.91 3.15 -12.58
C VAL A 77 -5.86 2.82 -11.54
N TRP A 78 -5.29 3.85 -10.91
CA TRP A 78 -4.29 3.67 -9.86
C TRP A 78 -4.85 2.90 -8.65
N VAL A 79 -6.05 3.27 -8.18
CA VAL A 79 -6.73 2.55 -7.09
C VAL A 79 -6.92 1.07 -7.42
N MET A 80 -7.32 0.76 -8.65
CA MET A 80 -7.49 -0.63 -9.10
C MET A 80 -6.15 -1.38 -9.14
N GLN A 81 -5.07 -0.74 -9.59
CA GLN A 81 -3.74 -1.34 -9.59
C GLN A 81 -3.28 -1.69 -8.17
N ILE A 82 -3.46 -0.79 -7.21
CA ILE A 82 -3.12 -1.05 -5.80
C ILE A 82 -4.02 -2.15 -5.19
N TYR A 83 -5.32 -2.13 -5.51
CA TYR A 83 -6.24 -3.19 -5.10
C TYR A 83 -5.77 -4.57 -5.60
N ASN A 84 -5.44 -4.68 -6.88
CA ASN A 84 -4.95 -5.93 -7.46
C ASN A 84 -3.62 -6.35 -6.84
N ALA A 85 -2.69 -5.42 -6.64
CA ALA A 85 -1.42 -5.71 -6.00
C ALA A 85 -1.60 -6.28 -4.58
N LEU A 86 -2.53 -5.74 -3.77
CA LEU A 86 -2.87 -6.29 -2.47
C LEU A 86 -3.52 -7.68 -2.57
N ASN A 87 -4.49 -7.82 -3.47
CA ASN A 87 -5.26 -9.05 -3.66
C ASN A 87 -4.39 -10.22 -4.15
N ASP A 88 -3.49 -9.96 -5.10
CA ASP A 88 -2.71 -11.00 -5.77
C ASP A 88 -1.53 -11.48 -4.92
N ASN A 89 -1.09 -10.67 -3.95
CA ASN A 89 0.08 -10.96 -3.13
C ASN A 89 -0.26 -11.38 -1.71
N TRP A 90 -1.44 -11.04 -1.19
CA TRP A 90 -1.88 -11.54 0.11
C TRP A 90 -2.56 -12.92 -0.01
N PRO A 91 -2.27 -13.92 0.86
CA PRO A 91 -1.27 -13.93 1.94
C PRO A 91 0.06 -14.59 1.54
N ASN A 92 0.27 -14.96 0.26
CA ASN A 92 1.45 -15.71 -0.19
C ASN A 92 2.15 -15.00 -1.35
N PRO A 93 2.88 -13.90 -1.10
CA PRO A 93 3.54 -13.17 -2.16
C PRO A 93 4.72 -13.97 -2.71
N ALA A 94 5.03 -13.79 -3.99
CA ALA A 94 6.23 -14.37 -4.59
C ALA A 94 7.52 -13.68 -4.10
N PHE A 95 7.42 -12.40 -3.74
CA PHE A 95 8.53 -11.55 -3.32
C PHE A 95 8.13 -10.65 -2.15
N ASP A 96 9.10 -10.29 -1.31
CA ASP A 96 8.91 -9.35 -0.20
C ASP A 96 8.94 -7.87 -0.65
N TYR A 97 9.44 -7.62 -1.86
CA TYR A 97 9.44 -6.34 -2.56
C TYR A 97 8.72 -6.50 -3.90
N ILE A 98 7.73 -5.65 -4.14
CA ILE A 98 6.90 -5.66 -5.34
C ILE A 98 7.04 -4.31 -6.02
N ASP A 99 7.15 -4.33 -7.35
CA ASP A 99 7.19 -3.14 -8.19
C ASP A 99 5.95 -3.14 -9.09
N ILE A 100 5.16 -2.07 -9.04
CA ILE A 100 3.94 -1.93 -9.85
C ILE A 100 4.26 -1.15 -11.13
N TYR A 101 4.07 -1.80 -12.29
CA TYR A 101 4.26 -1.24 -13.63
C TYR A 101 2.95 -0.83 -14.30
#